data_AF-A0A806X3Q0-F1
#
_entry.id   AF-A0A806X3Q0-F1
#
_cell.length_a   1.000
_cell.length_b   1.000
_cell.length_c   1.000
_cell.angle_alpha   90.00
_cell.angle_beta   90.00
_cell.angle_gamma   90.00
#
_symmetry.space_group_name_H-M   'P 1'
#
loop_
_entity.id
_entity.type
_entity.pdbx_description
1 polymer ?
#
loop_
_entity_poly.entity_id
_entity_poly.type
_entity_poly.pdbx_seq_one_letter_code
_entity_poly.pdbx_strand_id
1 'polypeptide(L)'
;MNRKTFNAWWNNAKKAAAVKLGRPVPGTFHDIKAKAISDYEGSSKEKQLFSGHKTESQVVTYDRKVKISPTLDVPMLGEEE
;
A
#
# COMPACT_ATOMS: atom_id res chain seq x y z
N MET A 1 -17.08 28.57 -9.24
CA MET A 1 -17.12 27.27 -8.53
C MET A 1 -15.67 26.84 -8.26
N ASN A 2 -15.17 27.03 -7.04
CA ASN A 2 -13.78 26.72 -6.73
C ASN A 2 -13.63 25.19 -6.62
N ARG A 3 -13.16 24.55 -7.69
CA ARG A 3 -13.14 23.09 -7.82
C ARG A 3 -12.06 22.56 -6.88
N LYS A 4 -12.47 22.09 -5.69
CA LYS A 4 -11.55 21.43 -4.76
C LYS A 4 -10.88 20.27 -5.49
N THR A 5 -9.55 20.28 -5.51
CA THR A 5 -8.75 19.22 -6.12
C THR A 5 -8.76 17.97 -5.23
N PHE A 6 -8.42 16.80 -5.77
CA PHE A 6 -8.30 15.56 -5.00
C PHE A 6 -7.40 15.71 -3.76
N ASN A 7 -6.31 16.49 -3.88
CA ASN A 7 -5.44 16.82 -2.75
C ASN A 7 -6.15 17.60 -1.64
N ALA A 8 -7.07 18.51 -1.98
CA ALA A 8 -7.83 19.25 -0.97
C ALA A 8 -8.78 18.34 -0.20
N TRP A 9 -9.46 17.40 -0.88
CA TRP A 9 -10.31 16.40 -0.21
C TRP A 9 -9.49 15.45 0.68
N TRP A 10 -8.35 14.97 0.17
CA TRP A 10 -7.42 14.17 0.95
C TRP A 10 -6.96 14.87 2.22
N ASN A 11 -6.51 16.12 2.10
CA ASN A 11 -6.02 16.88 3.25
C ASN A 11 -7.10 17.12 4.31
N ASN A 12 -8.35 17.35 3.89
CA ASN A 12 -9.47 17.48 4.82
C ASN A 12 -9.75 16.17 5.55
N ALA A 13 -9.81 15.04 4.83
CA ALA A 13 -10.00 13.73 5.43
C ALA A 13 -8.84 13.37 6.39
N LYS A 14 -7.60 13.64 5.99
CA LYS A 14 -6.39 13.41 6.81
C LYS A 14 -6.41 14.21 8.10
N LYS A 15 -6.83 15.48 8.05
CA LYS A 15 -7.00 16.33 9.25
C LYS A 15 -8.09 15.78 10.18
N ALA A 16 -9.24 15.40 9.63
CA ALA A 16 -10.32 14.82 10.43
C ALA A 16 -9.90 13.50 11.10
N ALA A 17 -9.14 12.65 10.40
CA ALA A 17 -8.59 11.42 10.96
C ALA A 17 -7.56 11.70 12.06
N ALA A 18 -6.66 12.67 11.87
CA ALA A 18 -5.65 13.03 12.86
C ALA A 18 -6.26 13.51 14.19
N VAL A 19 -7.35 14.29 14.13
CA VAL A 19 -8.09 14.73 15.32
C VAL A 19 -8.66 13.53 16.08
N LYS A 20 -9.30 12.58 15.37
CA LYS A 20 -9.86 11.36 15.97
C LYS A 20 -8.79 10.44 16.57
N LEU A 21 -7.62 10.38 15.93
CA LEU A 21 -6.51 9.50 16.33
C LEU A 21 -5.63 10.10 17.43
N GLY A 22 -5.77 11.40 17.72
CA GLY A 22 -4.92 12.13 18.66
C GLY A 22 -3.46 12.29 18.21
N ARG A 23 -3.15 11.99 16.94
CA ARG A 23 -1.80 12.07 16.37
C ARG A 23 -1.84 12.41 14.88
N PRO A 24 -0.79 13.04 14.33
CA PRO A 24 -0.74 13.33 12.90
C PRO A 24 -0.75 12.04 12.07
N VAL A 25 -1.55 12.04 11.01
CA VAL A 25 -1.53 10.97 10.00
C VAL A 25 -0.48 11.31 8.94
N PRO A 26 0.62 10.54 8.81
CA PRO A 26 1.65 10.80 7.83
C PRO A 26 1.18 10.47 6.40
N GLY A 27 1.94 10.89 5.39
CA GLY A 27 1.69 10.54 4.00
C GLY A 27 0.87 11.55 3.19
N THR A 28 0.80 11.24 1.90
CA THR A 28 0.24 12.01 0.78
C THR A 28 -0.85 11.20 0.08
N PHE A 29 -1.56 11.82 -0.88
CA PHE A 29 -2.59 11.12 -1.64
C PHE A 29 -2.05 9.92 -2.44
N HIS A 30 -0.79 9.98 -2.91
CA HIS A 30 -0.15 8.87 -3.64
C HIS A 30 0.08 7.63 -2.76
N ASP A 31 0.17 7.79 -1.45
CA ASP A 31 0.39 6.67 -0.54
C ASP A 31 -0.83 5.76 -0.44
N ILE A 32 -2.03 6.24 -0.82
CA ILE A 32 -3.21 5.38 -1.00
C ILE A 32 -2.95 4.35 -2.10
N LYS A 33 -2.40 4.79 -3.24
CA LYS A 33 -2.04 3.88 -4.35
C LYS A 33 -0.95 2.91 -3.92
N ALA A 34 0.07 3.39 -3.19
CA ALA A 34 1.13 2.53 -2.65
C ALA A 34 0.57 1.45 -1.73
N LYS A 35 -0.33 1.83 -0.80
CA LYS A 35 -0.98 0.91 0.11
C LYS A 35 -1.82 -0.13 -0.63
N ALA A 36 -2.60 0.28 -1.62
CA ALA A 36 -3.42 -0.64 -2.42
C ALA A 36 -2.57 -1.67 -3.18
N ILE A 37 -1.44 -1.27 -3.77
CA ILE A 37 -0.49 -2.18 -4.44
C ILE A 37 0.18 -3.13 -3.44
N SER A 38 0.54 -2.60 -2.26
CA SER A 38 1.18 -3.38 -1.20
C SER A 38 0.22 -4.43 -0.63
N ASP A 39 -1.05 -4.09 -0.49
CA ASP A 39 -2.09 -4.98 0.06
C ASP A 39 -2.58 -6.03 -0.94
N TYR A 40 -2.43 -5.77 -2.23
CA TYR A 40 -2.80 -6.72 -3.27
C TYR A 40 -1.98 -8.01 -3.15
N GLU A 41 -2.68 -9.13 -3.06
CA GLU A 41 -2.08 -10.47 -3.06
C GLU A 41 -2.00 -10.97 -4.51
N GLY A 42 -0.79 -11.30 -4.95
CA GLY A 42 -0.51 -11.71 -6.32
C GLY A 42 0.90 -11.37 -6.77
N SER A 43 1.21 -11.77 -8.00
CA SER A 43 2.49 -11.52 -8.66
C SER A 43 2.71 -10.03 -8.99
N SER A 44 3.97 -9.66 -9.26
CA SER A 44 4.31 -8.30 -9.73
C SER A 44 3.54 -7.90 -10.99
N LYS A 45 3.28 -8.87 -11.88
CA LYS A 45 2.55 -8.68 -13.13
C LYS A 45 1.06 -8.38 -12.92
N GLU A 46 0.42 -9.08 -11.99
CA GLU A 46 -0.98 -8.81 -11.63
C GLU A 46 -1.12 -7.44 -10.96
N LYS A 47 -0.19 -7.13 -10.04
CA LYS A 47 -0.10 -5.79 -9.44
C LYS A 47 0.12 -4.70 -10.49
N GLN A 48 0.91 -4.96 -11.53
CA GLN A 48 1.13 -4.04 -12.65
C GLN A 48 -0.18 -3.77 -13.40
N LEU A 49 -0.89 -4.83 -13.78
CA LEU A 49 -2.15 -4.73 -14.51
C LEU A 49 -3.20 -3.95 -13.71
N PHE A 50 -3.35 -4.26 -12.42
CA PHE A 50 -4.31 -3.60 -11.54
C PHE A 50 -3.98 -2.12 -11.30
N SER A 51 -2.70 -1.80 -11.13
CA SER A 51 -2.26 -0.44 -10.81
C SER A 51 -2.08 0.49 -12.02
N GLY A 52 -2.20 -0.06 -13.23
CA GLY A 52 -2.03 0.67 -14.50
C GLY A 52 -0.61 1.17 -14.72
N HIS A 53 0.41 0.53 -14.15
CA HIS A 53 1.80 0.92 -14.36
C HIS A 53 2.34 0.39 -15.69
N LYS A 54 3.17 1.19 -16.36
CA LYS A 54 3.75 0.81 -17.65
C LYS A 54 4.75 -0.33 -17.52
N THR A 55 5.50 -0.35 -16.41
CA THR A 55 6.54 -1.36 -16.16
C THR A 55 6.45 -1.91 -14.75
N GLU A 56 6.93 -3.14 -14.54
CA GLU A 56 7.00 -3.76 -13.22
C GLU A 56 7.91 -2.98 -12.26
N SER A 57 8.97 -2.35 -12.76
CA SER A 57 9.87 -1.52 -11.94
C SER A 57 9.14 -0.37 -11.22
N GLN A 58 8.14 0.23 -11.88
CA GLN A 58 7.30 1.24 -11.24
C GLN A 58 6.49 0.62 -10.09
N VAL A 59 5.95 -0.60 -10.27
CA VAL A 59 5.21 -1.31 -9.23
C VAL A 59 6.08 -1.55 -8.00
N VAL A 60 7.33 -1.97 -8.19
CA VAL A 60 8.28 -2.22 -7.08
C VAL A 60 8.51 -0.98 -6.21
N THR A 61 8.46 0.23 -6.79
CA THR A 61 8.59 1.48 -6.01
C THR A 61 7.38 1.73 -5.08
N TYR A 62 6.21 1.22 -5.47
CA TYR A 62 4.96 1.35 -4.71
C TYR A 62 4.69 0.14 -3.80
N ASP A 63 5.20 -1.04 -4.12
CA ASP A 63 5.10 -2.23 -3.30
C ASP A 63 6.06 -2.12 -2.10
N ARG A 64 5.54 -1.57 -1.01
CA ARG A 64 6.28 -1.30 0.23
C ARG A 64 5.96 -2.32 1.32
N LYS A 65 5.32 -3.44 0.98
CA LYS A 65 5.03 -4.49 1.95
C LYS A 65 6.35 -5.10 2.44
N VAL A 66 6.55 -5.12 3.76
CA VAL A 66 7.74 -5.73 4.37
C VAL A 66 7.73 -7.21 4.02
N LYS A 67 8.82 -7.69 3.41
CA LYS A 67 9.00 -9.10 3.11
C LYS A 67 9.36 -9.84 4.40
N ILE A 68 8.48 -10.73 4.83
CA ILE A 68 8.75 -11.62 5.97
C ILE A 68 9.49 -12.83 5.41
N SER A 69 10.76 -12.98 5.80
CA SER A 69 11.51 -14.20 5.50
C SER A 69 11.21 -15.25 6.57
N PRO A 70 11.04 -16.53 6.21
CA PRO A 70 11.04 -17.60 7.21
C PRO A 70 12.37 -17.62 7.96
N THR A 71 12.33 -18.02 9.23
CA THR A 71 13.54 -18.32 10.03
C THR A 71 14.05 -19.73 9.70
N LEU A 72 15.28 -20.05 10.11
CA LEU A 72 15.82 -21.41 9.95
C LEU A 72 15.26 -22.39 11.00
N ASP A 73 14.65 -21.87 12.07
CA ASP A 73 14.05 -22.64 13.18
C ASP A 73 12.57 -22.97 12.96
N VAL A 74 12.14 -23.13 11.71
CA VAL A 74 10.80 -23.64 11.42
C VAL A 74 10.92 -25.16 11.40
N PRO A 75 10.24 -25.92 12.28
CA PRO A 75 10.18 -27.36 12.12
C PRO A 75 9.68 -27.66 10.70
N MET A 76 10.31 -28.61 10.01
CA MET A 76 9.86 -29.03 8.68
C MET A 76 8.35 -29.23 8.77
N LEU A 77 7.59 -28.44 8.00
CA LEU A 77 6.16 -28.66 7.83
C LEU A 77 6.03 -30.12 7.41
N GLY A 78 5.54 -30.92 8.34
CA GLY A 78 5.24 -32.33 8.11
C GLY A 78 4.37 -32.42 6.87
N GLU A 79 4.70 -33.40 6.05
CA GLU A 79 3.82 -33.90 5.01
C GLU A 79 2.42 -34.06 5.63
N GLU A 80 1.45 -33.28 5.18
CA GLU A 80 0.05 -33.50 5.55
C GLU A 80 -0.34 -34.87 4.97
N GLU A 81 -0.61 -35.84 5.86
CA GLU A 81 -1.29 -37.11 5.57
C GLU A 81 -2.70 -36.88 5.01
#